data_AF-A0A736RL65-F1
#
_entry.id   AF-A0A736RL65-F1
#
_cell.length_a   1.000
_cell.length_b   1.000
_cell.length_c   1.000
_cell.angle_alpha   90.00
_cell.angle_beta   90.00
_cell.angle_gamma   90.00
#
_symmetry.space_group_name_H-M   'P 1'
#
loop_
_entity.id
_entity.type
_entity.pdbx_description
1 polymer ?
#
loop_
_entity_poly.entity_id
_entity_poly.type
_entity_poly.pdbx_seq_one_letter_code
_entity_poly.pdbx_strand_id
1 'polypeptide(L)'
;MMDMKNFVISSPETDDETFLAEQGAIILRDEQGREWYSSQALFSADTVKIMYDSANIVRAITTDVSTLYPHLHSVAEVDKIPEETDIYGGWIYSDGEVIEKPLSHDEIVTQADYKKSSLLDEARAAISLWQTELQLGSISDEDKASLIAWMNYIKAVQAVDTSKAPDIIWPTPPTV
;
A
#
# COMPACT_ATOMS: atom_id res chain seq x y z
N MET A 1 3.62 22.86 10.55
CA MET A 1 4.58 21.84 10.98
C MET A 1 5.72 21.80 10.00
N MET A 2 6.92 21.44 10.44
CA MET A 2 8.10 21.39 9.59
C MET A 2 8.03 20.24 8.57
N ASP A 3 8.45 20.48 7.34
CA ASP A 3 8.59 19.47 6.29
C ASP A 3 9.87 19.78 5.47
N MET A 4 10.85 18.88 5.54
CA MET A 4 12.16 18.99 4.88
C MET A 4 12.34 17.81 3.93
N LYS A 5 12.54 18.10 2.64
CA LYS A 5 12.40 17.10 1.58
C LYS A 5 13.70 16.74 0.91
N ASN A 6 13.84 15.47 0.55
CA ASN A 6 14.85 14.96 -0.38
C ASN A 6 16.29 15.29 0.04
N PHE A 7 16.66 14.91 1.26
CA PHE A 7 18.01 15.13 1.78
C PHE A 7 19.07 14.40 0.98
N VAL A 8 20.13 15.12 0.63
CA VAL A 8 21.32 14.60 -0.07
C VAL A 8 22.58 14.97 0.71
N ILE A 9 23.66 14.20 0.48
CA ILE A 9 25.00 14.60 0.93
C ILE A 9 25.42 15.83 0.13
N SER A 10 25.93 16.82 0.83
CA SER A 10 26.40 18.08 0.25
C SER A 10 27.82 18.40 0.72
N SER A 11 28.52 19.24 -0.04
CA SER A 11 29.78 19.83 0.41
C SER A 11 29.53 20.83 1.54
N PRO A 12 30.49 21.03 2.46
CA PRO A 12 30.39 22.09 3.46
C PRO A 12 30.38 23.47 2.80
N GLU A 13 29.57 24.39 3.33
CA GLU A 13 29.46 25.78 2.83
C GLU A 13 29.93 26.81 3.86
N THR A 14 30.22 26.39 5.10
CA THR A 14 30.73 27.25 6.18
C THR A 14 32.04 26.71 6.74
N ASP A 15 32.81 27.56 7.43
CA ASP A 15 34.06 27.16 8.09
C ASP A 15 33.80 26.08 9.17
N ASP A 16 32.70 26.20 9.90
CA ASP A 16 32.28 25.22 10.91
C ASP A 16 31.92 23.87 10.28
N GLU A 17 31.14 23.87 9.19
CA GLU A 17 30.84 22.64 8.44
C GLU A 17 32.11 22.03 7.84
N THR A 18 33.04 22.86 7.37
CA THR A 18 34.32 22.40 6.81
C THR A 18 35.13 21.70 7.89
N PHE A 19 35.28 22.32 9.06
CA PHE A 19 35.93 21.72 10.20
C PHE A 19 35.28 20.39 10.61
N LEU A 20 33.94 20.35 10.72
CA LEU A 20 33.21 19.12 11.06
C LEU A 20 33.39 18.03 10.01
N ALA A 21 33.34 18.37 8.72
CA ALA A 21 33.54 17.44 7.63
C ALA A 21 34.97 16.86 7.63
N GLU A 22 35.99 17.66 7.97
CA GLU A 22 37.36 17.20 8.19
C GLU A 22 37.48 16.21 9.37
N GLN A 23 36.59 16.29 10.36
CA GLN A 23 36.48 15.31 11.44
C GLN A 23 35.61 14.09 11.07
N GLY A 24 35.11 14.01 9.83
CA GLY A 24 34.31 12.91 9.32
C GLY A 24 32.79 13.09 9.45
N ALA A 25 32.30 14.28 9.81
CA ALA A 25 30.87 14.57 9.77
C ALA A 25 30.35 14.59 8.32
N ILE A 26 29.13 14.12 8.12
CA ILE A 26 28.45 14.14 6.82
C ILE A 26 27.49 15.32 6.83
N ILE A 27 27.61 16.24 5.87
CA ILE A 27 26.71 17.38 5.76
C ILE A 27 25.53 17.01 4.85
N LEU A 28 24.31 17.10 5.39
CA LEU A 28 23.08 16.79 4.67
C LEU A 28 22.30 18.07 4.42
N ARG A 29 21.79 18.25 3.19
CA ARG A 29 20.92 19.37 2.83
C ARG A 29 19.65 18.86 2.17
N ASP A 30 18.53 19.50 2.48
CA ASP A 30 17.26 19.26 1.80
C ASP A 30 17.21 19.94 0.42
N GLU A 31 16.13 19.75 -0.34
CA GLU A 31 15.96 20.33 -1.68
C GLU A 31 15.93 21.87 -1.71
N GLN A 32 15.70 22.50 -0.55
CA GLN A 32 15.72 23.96 -0.38
C GLN A 32 17.10 24.47 0.09
N GLY A 33 18.09 23.57 0.24
CA GLY A 33 19.44 23.90 0.69
C GLY A 33 19.59 24.05 2.20
N ARG A 34 18.58 23.67 2.99
CA ARG A 34 18.65 23.75 4.46
C ARG A 34 19.48 22.59 5.00
N GLU A 35 20.50 22.93 5.78
CA GLU A 35 21.37 21.94 6.43
C GLU A 35 20.64 21.22 7.57
N TRP A 36 20.79 19.90 7.64
CA TRP A 36 20.02 19.05 8.53
C TRP A 36 20.25 19.33 10.03
N TYR A 37 21.49 19.25 10.50
CA TYR A 37 21.78 19.24 11.93
C TYR A 37 21.45 20.57 12.60
N SER A 38 21.70 21.69 11.92
CA SER A 38 21.29 23.03 12.36
C SER A 38 19.76 23.23 12.28
N SER A 39 19.08 22.60 11.33
CA SER A 39 17.63 22.69 11.17
C SER A 39 16.84 21.86 12.18
N GLN A 40 17.47 20.95 12.94
CA GLN A 40 16.79 20.17 13.99
C GLN A 40 16.07 21.05 15.02
N ALA A 41 16.60 22.24 15.31
CA ALA A 41 15.99 23.21 16.22
C ALA A 41 14.67 23.82 15.71
N LEU A 42 14.33 23.61 14.43
CA LEU A 42 13.08 24.09 13.84
C LEU A 42 11.89 23.14 14.10
N PHE A 43 12.16 21.94 14.60
CA PHE A 43 11.13 20.95 14.96
C PHE A 43 10.68 21.16 16.41
N SER A 44 9.37 21.09 16.66
CA SER A 44 8.82 21.15 18.02
C SER A 44 9.26 19.94 18.84
N ALA A 45 9.41 20.06 20.16
CA ALA A 45 9.70 18.91 21.02
C ALA A 45 8.47 17.99 21.24
N ASP A 46 7.27 18.55 21.13
CA ASP A 46 6.01 17.89 21.53
C ASP A 46 5.27 17.19 20.38
N THR A 47 5.87 17.13 19.20
CA THR A 47 5.30 16.55 17.98
C THR A 47 5.96 15.24 17.61
N VAL A 48 5.28 14.44 16.78
CA VAL A 48 5.86 13.25 16.15
C VAL A 48 6.61 13.69 14.89
N LYS A 49 7.77 13.09 14.64
CA LYS A 49 8.55 13.27 13.41
C LYS A 49 8.57 11.95 12.70
N ILE A 50 8.34 12.01 11.41
CA ILE A 50 8.45 10.87 10.52
C ILE A 50 9.59 11.10 9.54
N MET A 51 10.30 10.03 9.21
CA MET A 51 11.18 9.99 8.05
C MET A 51 10.52 9.15 6.98
N TYR A 52 10.44 9.65 5.74
CA TYR A 52 9.78 8.95 4.65
C TYR A 52 10.63 8.94 3.38
N ASP A 53 10.45 7.89 2.57
CA ASP A 53 11.20 7.70 1.32
C ASP A 53 10.55 8.44 0.13
N SER A 54 11.15 8.32 -1.06
CA SER A 54 10.65 8.98 -2.28
C SER A 54 9.30 8.47 -2.77
N ALA A 55 8.80 7.33 -2.26
CA ALA A 55 7.45 6.83 -2.48
C ALA A 55 6.48 7.28 -1.37
N ASN A 56 6.90 8.24 -0.55
CA ASN A 56 6.23 8.74 0.64
C ASN A 56 6.03 7.71 1.75
N ILE A 57 6.66 6.53 1.67
CA ILE A 57 6.48 5.48 2.67
C ILE A 57 7.21 5.87 3.95
N VAL A 58 6.54 5.75 5.09
CA VAL A 58 7.11 6.02 6.41
C VAL A 58 8.15 4.95 6.76
N ARG A 59 9.36 5.39 7.12
CA ARG A 59 10.54 4.55 7.43
C ARG A 59 11.09 4.74 8.83
N ALA A 60 10.78 5.84 9.49
CA ALA A 60 11.07 6.04 10.91
C ALA A 60 9.99 6.92 11.54
N ILE A 61 9.78 6.71 12.83
CA ILE A 61 8.85 7.46 13.67
C ILE A 61 9.57 7.74 14.98
N THR A 62 9.61 9.00 15.41
CA THR A 62 10.29 9.41 16.65
C THR A 62 9.68 10.70 17.17
N THR A 63 9.83 10.96 18.47
CA THR A 63 9.61 12.30 19.04
C THR A 63 10.91 13.10 19.16
N ASP A 64 12.06 12.43 19.10
CA ASP A 64 13.37 13.07 19.11
C ASP A 64 13.94 13.12 17.68
N VAL A 65 13.92 14.29 17.07
CA VAL A 65 14.37 14.50 15.69
C VAL A 65 15.87 14.20 15.52
N SER A 66 16.66 14.33 16.58
CA SER A 66 18.11 14.13 16.53
C SER A 66 18.51 12.67 16.31
N THR A 67 17.58 11.72 16.50
CA THR A 67 17.82 10.30 16.24
C THR A 67 17.77 9.93 14.75
N LEU A 68 17.43 10.88 13.87
CA LEU A 68 17.28 10.63 12.44
C LEU A 68 18.55 10.96 11.65
N TYR A 69 18.85 10.11 10.68
CA TYR A 69 19.84 10.33 9.63
C TYR A 69 19.14 10.27 8.27
N PRO A 70 18.67 11.41 7.73
CA PRO A 70 17.68 11.40 6.65
C PRO A 70 18.27 11.30 5.24
N HIS A 71 19.50 10.81 5.07
CA HIS A 71 20.08 10.67 3.73
C HIS A 71 19.17 9.88 2.78
N LEU A 72 18.87 10.45 1.61
CA LEU A 72 17.93 9.94 0.59
C LEU A 72 16.47 9.85 1.04
N HIS A 73 16.11 10.53 2.13
CA HIS A 73 14.77 10.57 2.69
C HIS A 73 14.34 12.03 2.90
N SER A 74 13.10 12.19 3.34
CA SER A 74 12.52 13.44 3.81
C SER A 74 12.13 13.29 5.29
N VAL A 75 12.01 14.41 6.00
CA VAL A 75 11.56 14.44 7.40
C VAL A 75 10.41 15.43 7.53
N ALA A 76 9.28 14.96 8.03
CA ALA A 76 8.12 15.80 8.34
C ALA A 76 7.73 15.68 9.80
N GLU A 77 7.20 16.78 10.32
CA GLU A 77 6.56 16.88 11.62
C GLU A 77 5.05 16.70 11.44
N VAL A 78 4.45 15.88 12.30
CA VAL A 78 3.03 15.58 12.33
C VAL A 78 2.50 15.65 13.77
N ASP A 79 1.27 16.13 13.93
CA ASP A 79 0.66 16.33 15.25
C ASP A 79 0.42 14.98 15.96
N LYS A 80 -0.06 14.00 15.19
CA LYS A 80 -0.37 12.64 15.64
C LYS A 80 -0.32 11.69 14.46
N ILE A 81 -0.20 10.41 14.78
CA ILE A 81 -0.26 9.31 13.81
C ILE A 81 -1.30 8.29 14.30
N PRO A 82 -1.90 7.49 13.39
CA PRO A 82 -2.71 6.33 13.78
C PRO A 82 -1.94 5.35 14.68
N GLU A 83 -2.61 4.70 15.64
CA GLU A 83 -1.96 3.86 16.66
C GLU A 83 -1.25 2.64 16.05
N GLU A 84 -1.79 2.15 14.94
CA GLU A 84 -1.34 1.00 14.17
C GLU A 84 -0.22 1.35 13.18
N THR A 85 0.23 2.61 13.19
CA THR A 85 1.29 3.07 12.29
C THR A 85 2.59 2.32 12.59
N ASP A 86 3.09 1.64 11.57
CA ASP A 86 4.40 1.00 11.57
C ASP A 86 5.30 1.56 10.46
N ILE A 87 6.51 1.03 10.36
CA ILE A 87 7.52 1.43 9.37
C ILE A 87 7.78 0.34 8.30
N TYR A 88 6.88 -0.64 8.20
CA TYR A 88 7.03 -1.82 7.33
C TYR A 88 6.47 -1.63 5.93
N GLY A 89 5.94 -0.45 5.62
CA GLY A 89 5.53 -0.05 4.28
C GLY A 89 4.04 0.06 4.04
N GLY A 90 3.22 -0.17 5.08
CA GLY A 90 1.77 0.00 5.04
C GLY A 90 1.30 1.45 5.23
N TRP A 91 2.20 2.38 5.49
CA TRP A 91 1.88 3.77 5.84
C TRP A 91 2.66 4.75 4.99
N ILE A 92 1.98 5.79 4.50
CA ILE A 92 2.58 6.88 3.74
C ILE A 92 2.32 8.23 4.40
N TYR A 93 3.21 9.19 4.15
CA TYR A 93 2.97 10.59 4.43
C TYR A 93 2.25 11.26 3.25
N SER A 94 1.14 11.93 3.50
CA SER A 94 0.40 12.70 2.50
C SER A 94 -0.15 13.97 3.12
N ASP A 95 0.22 15.13 2.57
CA ASP A 95 -0.35 16.44 2.91
C ASP A 95 -0.40 16.75 4.43
N GLY A 96 0.64 16.42 5.18
CA GLY A 96 0.72 16.70 6.63
C GLY A 96 0.19 15.58 7.52
N GLU A 97 -0.31 14.48 6.95
CA GLU A 97 -0.89 13.36 7.66
C GLU A 97 -0.17 12.04 7.33
N VAL A 98 -0.23 11.08 8.26
CA VAL A 98 0.17 9.69 8.02
C VAL A 98 -1.09 8.89 7.78
N ILE A 99 -1.20 8.29 6.59
CA ILE A 99 -2.35 7.51 6.15
C ILE A 99 -1.92 6.11 5.74
N GLU A 100 -2.85 5.16 5.81
CA GLU A 100 -2.63 3.82 5.28
C GLU A 100 -2.37 3.93 3.78
N LYS A 101 -1.35 3.22 3.30
CA LYS A 101 -0.96 3.22 1.90
C LYS A 101 -2.13 2.69 1.07
N PRO A 102 -2.70 3.49 0.15
CA PRO A 102 -3.73 2.98 -0.74
C PRO A 102 -3.15 1.88 -1.63
N LEU A 103 -3.92 0.82 -1.84
CA LEU A 103 -3.54 -0.24 -2.76
C LEU A 103 -3.36 0.34 -4.17
N SER A 104 -2.29 -0.08 -4.84
CA SER A 104 -2.08 0.21 -6.25
C SER A 104 -3.13 -0.50 -7.10
N HIS A 105 -3.36 0.01 -8.31
CA HIS A 105 -4.28 -0.63 -9.25
C HIS A 105 -3.90 -2.10 -9.51
N ASP A 106 -2.61 -2.42 -9.67
CA ASP A 106 -2.14 -3.78 -9.89
C ASP A 106 -2.45 -4.71 -8.69
N GLU A 107 -2.34 -4.21 -7.46
CA GLU A 107 -2.74 -4.95 -6.25
C GLU A 107 -4.26 -5.17 -6.22
N ILE A 108 -5.05 -4.17 -6.59
CA ILE A 108 -6.51 -4.27 -6.68
C ILE A 108 -6.91 -5.29 -7.77
N VAL A 109 -6.26 -5.28 -8.93
CA VAL A 109 -6.47 -6.27 -10.01
C VAL A 109 -6.12 -7.68 -9.52
N THR A 110 -5.00 -7.82 -8.81
CA THR A 110 -4.59 -9.11 -8.23
C THR A 110 -5.64 -9.64 -7.24
N GLN A 111 -6.21 -8.78 -6.38
CA GLN A 111 -7.32 -9.16 -5.50
C GLN A 111 -8.57 -9.57 -6.28
N ALA A 112 -8.89 -8.87 -7.37
CA ALA A 112 -10.00 -9.22 -8.25
C ALA A 112 -9.77 -10.58 -8.93
N ASP A 113 -8.56 -10.90 -9.36
CA ASP A 113 -8.19 -12.21 -9.91
C ASP A 113 -8.37 -13.34 -8.89
N TYR A 114 -7.92 -13.12 -7.64
CA TYR A 114 -8.15 -14.08 -6.56
C TYR A 114 -9.64 -14.31 -6.30
N LYS A 115 -10.44 -13.24 -6.26
CA LYS A 115 -11.89 -13.34 -6.12
C LYS A 115 -12.53 -14.12 -7.27
N LYS A 116 -12.13 -13.84 -8.52
CA LYS A 116 -12.58 -14.58 -9.71
C LYS A 116 -12.27 -16.08 -9.57
N SER A 117 -11.07 -16.43 -9.13
CA SER A 117 -10.71 -17.84 -8.89
C SER A 117 -11.61 -18.48 -7.83
N SER A 118 -11.81 -17.82 -6.68
CA SER A 118 -12.66 -18.34 -5.59
C SER A 118 -14.07 -18.62 -6.07
N LEU A 119 -14.70 -17.66 -6.77
CA LEU A 119 -16.06 -17.83 -7.30
C LEU A 119 -16.18 -18.99 -8.29
N LEU A 120 -15.15 -19.20 -9.12
CA LEU A 120 -15.12 -20.33 -10.06
C LEU A 120 -14.99 -21.66 -9.33
N ASP A 121 -14.16 -21.72 -8.29
CA ASP A 121 -13.95 -22.95 -7.52
C ASP A 121 -15.19 -23.31 -6.70
N GLU A 122 -15.84 -22.33 -6.07
CA GLU A 122 -17.13 -22.50 -5.38
C GLU A 122 -18.21 -23.00 -6.35
N ALA A 123 -18.34 -22.38 -7.52
CA ALA A 123 -19.34 -22.80 -8.51
C ALA A 123 -19.08 -24.20 -9.07
N ARG A 124 -17.81 -24.57 -9.30
CA ARG A 124 -17.44 -25.94 -9.72
C ARG A 124 -17.76 -26.96 -8.63
N ALA A 125 -17.52 -26.62 -7.37
CA ALA A 125 -17.87 -27.48 -6.25
C ALA A 125 -19.39 -27.68 -6.18
N ALA A 126 -20.17 -26.60 -6.33
CA ALA A 126 -21.64 -26.65 -6.30
C ALA A 126 -22.25 -27.59 -7.34
N ILE A 127 -21.69 -27.64 -8.56
CA ILE A 127 -22.23 -28.46 -9.65
C ILE A 127 -21.67 -29.89 -9.73
N SER A 128 -20.70 -30.24 -8.89
CA SER A 128 -19.93 -31.49 -9.02
C SER A 128 -20.79 -32.77 -8.96
N LEU A 129 -21.80 -32.79 -8.09
CA LEU A 129 -22.72 -33.92 -7.97
C LEU A 129 -23.61 -34.05 -9.21
N TRP A 130 -24.25 -32.96 -9.63
CA TRP A 130 -25.11 -32.94 -10.83
C TRP A 130 -24.35 -33.32 -12.10
N GLN A 131 -23.09 -32.91 -12.23
CA GLN A 131 -22.24 -33.36 -13.34
C GLN A 131 -22.04 -34.88 -13.35
N THR A 132 -21.89 -35.49 -12.17
CA THR A 132 -21.76 -36.94 -12.03
C THR A 132 -23.08 -37.64 -12.36
N GLU A 133 -24.21 -37.15 -11.85
CA GLU A 133 -25.55 -37.69 -12.15
C GLU A 133 -25.88 -37.58 -13.65
N LEU A 134 -25.51 -36.47 -14.30
CA LEU A 134 -25.69 -36.29 -15.74
C LEU A 134 -24.89 -37.33 -16.53
N GLN A 135 -23.63 -37.60 -16.13
CA GLN A 135 -22.78 -38.62 -16.77
C GLN A 135 -23.34 -40.03 -16.60
N LEU A 136 -23.96 -40.33 -15.44
CA LEU A 136 -24.61 -41.61 -15.17
C LEU A 136 -26.01 -41.72 -15.80
N GLY A 137 -26.55 -40.64 -16.34
CA GLY A 137 -27.91 -40.59 -16.90
C GLY A 137 -29.02 -40.63 -15.84
N SER A 138 -28.71 -40.26 -14.59
CA SER A 138 -29.61 -40.33 -13.43
C SER A 138 -30.08 -38.96 -12.91
N ILE A 139 -29.64 -37.86 -13.53
CA ILE A 139 -29.99 -36.50 -13.09
C ILE A 139 -31.50 -36.21 -13.26
N SER A 140 -32.09 -35.51 -12.29
CA SER A 140 -33.47 -35.01 -12.39
C SER A 140 -33.60 -33.83 -13.36
N ASP A 141 -34.82 -33.49 -13.79
CA ASP A 141 -35.04 -32.32 -14.63
C ASP A 141 -34.77 -31.01 -13.86
N GLU A 142 -35.06 -30.99 -12.56
CA GLU A 142 -34.78 -29.87 -11.65
C GLU A 142 -33.28 -29.64 -11.47
N ASP A 143 -32.51 -30.69 -11.17
CA ASP A 143 -31.06 -30.62 -11.01
C ASP A 143 -30.37 -30.24 -12.32
N LYS A 144 -30.90 -30.72 -13.45
CA LYS A 144 -30.41 -30.34 -14.78
C LYS A 144 -30.63 -28.87 -15.08
N ALA A 145 -31.77 -28.30 -14.69
CA ALA A 145 -32.02 -26.86 -14.82
C ALA A 145 -31.04 -26.05 -13.96
N SER A 146 -30.80 -26.49 -12.72
CA SER A 146 -29.81 -25.89 -11.81
C SER A 146 -28.39 -25.95 -12.38
N LEU A 147 -27.98 -27.11 -12.91
CA LEU A 147 -26.69 -27.29 -13.56
C LEU A 147 -26.50 -26.31 -14.75
N ILE A 148 -27.54 -26.10 -15.57
CA ILE A 148 -27.49 -25.13 -16.67
C ILE A 148 -27.33 -23.70 -16.14
N ALA A 149 -28.07 -23.32 -15.10
CA ALA A 149 -27.98 -22.00 -14.50
C ALA A 149 -26.57 -21.71 -13.94
N TRP A 150 -26.01 -22.68 -13.20
CA TRP A 150 -24.65 -22.58 -12.66
C TRP A 150 -23.56 -22.60 -13.74
N MET A 151 -23.74 -23.36 -14.83
CA MET A 151 -22.82 -23.31 -15.97
C MET A 151 -22.83 -21.93 -16.66
N ASN A 152 -23.98 -21.27 -16.74
CA ASN A 152 -24.08 -19.90 -17.24
C ASN A 152 -23.41 -18.90 -16.30
N TYR A 153 -23.57 -19.09 -14.98
CA TYR A 153 -22.86 -18.31 -13.97
C TYR A 153 -21.34 -18.43 -14.11
N ILE A 154 -20.81 -19.66 -14.22
CA ILE A 154 -19.37 -19.91 -14.44
C ILE A 154 -18.86 -19.16 -15.67
N LYS A 155 -19.58 -19.24 -16.80
CA LYS A 155 -19.21 -18.51 -18.02
C LYS A 155 -19.22 -17.00 -17.82
N ALA A 156 -20.21 -16.47 -17.09
CA ALA A 156 -20.28 -15.06 -16.77
C ALA A 156 -19.10 -14.62 -15.90
N VAL A 157 -18.73 -15.40 -14.87
CA VAL A 157 -17.56 -15.12 -14.02
C VAL A 157 -16.27 -15.21 -14.82
N GLN A 158 -16.11 -16.19 -15.71
CA GLN A 158 -14.95 -16.31 -16.60
C GLN A 158 -14.78 -15.10 -17.52
N ALA A 159 -15.89 -14.51 -17.98
CA ALA A 159 -15.89 -13.34 -18.85
C ALA A 159 -15.62 -12.02 -18.12
N VAL A 160 -15.61 -12.00 -16.78
CA VAL A 160 -15.26 -10.80 -16.01
C VAL A 160 -13.82 -10.37 -16.33
N ASP A 161 -13.67 -9.12 -16.73
CA ASP A 161 -12.38 -8.48 -16.96
C ASP A 161 -11.89 -7.82 -15.66
N THR A 162 -10.93 -8.46 -15.00
CA THR A 162 -10.38 -8.04 -13.70
C THR A 162 -9.48 -6.83 -13.80
N SER A 163 -8.98 -6.49 -14.99
CA SER A 163 -8.19 -5.26 -15.22
C SER A 163 -8.99 -3.98 -15.01
N LYS A 164 -10.33 -4.07 -14.95
CA LYS A 164 -11.22 -2.93 -14.68
C LYS A 164 -11.44 -2.66 -13.20
N ALA A 165 -10.74 -3.35 -12.31
CA ALA A 165 -10.89 -3.15 -10.88
C ALA A 165 -10.52 -1.71 -10.46
N PRO A 166 -11.22 -1.12 -9.47
CA PRO A 166 -12.22 -1.72 -8.60
C PRO A 166 -13.65 -1.79 -9.20
N ASP A 167 -13.87 -1.21 -10.39
CA ASP A 167 -15.19 -1.05 -11.01
C ASP A 167 -15.69 -2.34 -11.71
N ILE A 168 -15.85 -3.42 -10.92
CA ILE A 168 -16.30 -4.72 -11.40
C ILE A 168 -17.67 -5.07 -10.83
N ILE A 169 -18.62 -5.35 -11.72
CA ILE A 169 -19.91 -5.96 -11.36
C ILE A 169 -19.75 -7.48 -11.43
N TRP A 170 -19.69 -8.11 -10.26
CA TRP A 170 -19.61 -9.56 -10.16
C TRP A 170 -20.96 -10.21 -10.48
N PRO A 171 -20.99 -11.28 -11.29
CA PRO A 171 -22.19 -12.08 -11.48
C PRO A 171 -22.72 -12.58 -10.13
N THR A 172 -24.05 -12.67 -9.99
CA THR A 172 -24.70 -13.24 -8.81
C THR A 172 -24.93 -14.75 -9.00
N PRO A 173 -24.59 -15.58 -8.00
CA PRO A 173 -24.82 -17.01 -8.09
C PRO A 173 -26.32 -17.33 -8.20
N PRO A 174 -26.72 -18.38 -8.94
CA PRO A 174 -28.10 -18.83 -8.98
C PRO A 174 -28.59 -19.30 -7.61
N THR A 175 -29.87 -19.10 -7.31
CA THR A 175 -30.53 -19.75 -6.17
C THR A 175 -30.89 -21.18 -6.56
N VAL A 176 -30.46 -22.13 -5.73
CA VAL A 176 -30.92 -23.52 -5.72
C VAL A 176 -32.31 -23.63 -5.09
#